data_AF-A0A963D4R5-F1
#
_entry.id   AF-A0A963D4R5-F1
#
_cell.length_a   1.000
_cell.length_b   1.000
_cell.length_c   1.000
_cell.angle_alpha   90.00
_cell.angle_beta   90.00
_cell.angle_gamma   90.00
#
_symmetry.space_group_name_H-M   'P 1'
#
loop_
_entity.id
_entity.type
_entity.pdbx_description
1 polymer ?
#
loop_
_entity_poly.entity_id
_entity_poly.type
_entity_poly.pdbx_seq_one_letter_code
_entity_poly.pdbx_strand_id
1 'polypeptide(L)'
;MSSLLANLNQEQFKAVSLPSCHALILAGAGSGKTRVLTTRIAWLVQTGQVTPQGILAVTFTNKAAKEMLARLSAMLPINTRGMWIGTFHGLCNRLLRAHYREAGLPQLFQILDSADQLSAIKRLLKNLNVDDEKFPPRELQHFINGQKEAGSRPHAVQAWDDFTRRRVELYAEYEAQCQREGVVDFPELLLRTYELLERNEPLRRHYQSRFRHILVDEFQDTNRLQYLWLKLLASKGEDGGASLFCVGDDDQSIYRFRGAEIGNMRDFEREFRVEEVIRLEQNYRSHGNILAAANAIITHNSNRLGKNLWTERGEGEPIRVYEAFADLDEAHWLVEEIQALIRD
;
A
#
# COMPACT_ATOMS: atom_id res chain seq x y z
N MET A 1 11.20 20.56 24.95
CA MET A 1 11.02 19.39 24.07
C MET A 1 9.68 19.52 23.38
N SER A 2 9.57 19.25 22.07
CA SER A 2 8.27 19.29 21.37
C SER A 2 7.30 18.33 22.05
N SER A 3 6.06 18.77 22.29
CA SER A 3 4.99 17.94 22.86
C SER A 3 4.70 16.68 22.02
N LEU A 4 5.07 16.69 20.73
CA LEU A 4 4.88 15.57 19.81
C LEU A 4 5.63 14.30 20.23
N LEU A 5 6.78 14.45 20.92
CA LEU A 5 7.64 13.32 21.28
C LEU A 5 7.39 12.78 22.69
N ALA A 6 6.67 13.53 23.54
CA ALA A 6 6.61 13.27 24.98
C ALA A 6 5.94 11.93 25.37
N ASN A 7 5.07 11.40 24.51
CA ASN A 7 4.29 10.18 24.81
C ASN A 7 4.72 8.98 23.95
N LEU A 8 5.87 9.03 23.30
CA LEU A 8 6.41 7.93 22.50
C LEU A 8 7.29 7.04 23.39
N ASN A 9 7.26 5.73 23.18
CA ASN A 9 8.29 4.86 23.74
C ASN A 9 9.64 5.07 23.04
N GLN A 10 10.70 4.42 23.52
CA GLN A 10 12.05 4.59 22.99
C GLN A 10 12.17 4.30 21.49
N GLU A 11 11.57 3.21 21.01
CA GLU A 11 11.64 2.80 19.59
C GLU A 11 10.81 3.70 18.68
N GLN A 12 9.62 4.12 19.13
CA GLN A 12 8.80 5.09 18.42
C GLN A 12 9.48 6.45 18.35
N PHE A 13 10.10 6.90 19.46
CA PHE A 13 10.88 8.12 19.50
C PHE A 13 12.02 8.05 18.48
N LYS A 14 12.81 6.97 18.52
CA LYS A 14 13.91 6.72 17.59
C LYS A 14 13.46 6.83 16.14
N ALA A 15 12.38 6.13 15.78
CA ALA A 15 11.81 6.15 14.45
C ALA A 15 11.35 7.55 14.01
N VAL A 16 10.66 8.29 14.89
CA VAL A 16 10.18 9.64 14.60
C VAL A 16 11.32 10.64 14.45
N SER A 17 12.41 10.48 15.20
CA SER A 17 13.54 11.43 15.24
C SER A 17 14.64 11.17 14.23
N LEU A 18 14.55 10.11 13.40
CA LEU A 18 15.59 9.78 12.42
C LEU A 18 15.96 11.00 11.53
N PRO A 19 17.23 11.08 11.06
CA PRO A 19 17.60 12.07 10.05
C PRO A 19 16.90 11.79 8.71
N SER A 20 17.16 12.61 7.70
CA SER A 20 16.69 12.39 6.33
C SER A 20 17.45 11.23 5.69
N CYS A 21 17.03 9.99 5.98
CA CYS A 21 17.61 8.75 5.46
C CYS A 21 16.51 7.77 5.04
N HIS A 22 16.89 6.71 4.32
CA HIS A 22 16.00 5.58 4.07
C HIS A 22 15.85 4.76 5.36
N ALA A 23 14.61 4.46 5.73
CA ALA A 23 14.30 3.79 7.00
C ALA A 23 13.20 2.76 6.81
N LEU A 24 13.40 1.57 7.39
CA LEU A 24 12.40 0.52 7.49
C LEU A 24 11.99 0.35 8.95
N ILE A 25 10.70 0.52 9.22
CA ILE A 25 10.12 0.33 10.54
C ILE A 25 9.29 -0.96 10.51
N LEU A 26 9.79 -2.00 11.16
CA LEU A 26 9.09 -3.26 11.35
C LEU A 26 8.18 -3.14 12.56
N ALA A 27 6.91 -2.90 12.31
CA ALA A 27 5.99 -2.52 13.36
C ALA A 27 4.91 -3.57 13.53
N GLY A 28 4.91 -4.22 14.70
CA GLY A 28 3.94 -5.26 15.04
C GLY A 28 2.48 -4.80 15.00
N ALA A 29 1.56 -5.77 15.00
CA ALA A 29 0.15 -5.49 15.25
C ALA A 29 0.00 -4.67 16.53
N GLY A 30 -0.78 -3.59 16.50
CA GLY A 30 -1.06 -2.78 17.68
C GLY A 30 0.12 -1.99 18.28
N SER A 31 1.28 -1.91 17.60
CA SER A 31 2.47 -1.21 18.10
C SER A 31 2.50 0.30 17.84
N GLY A 32 1.48 0.83 17.15
CA GLY A 32 1.35 2.25 16.86
C GLY A 32 1.90 2.70 15.49
N LYS A 33 1.89 1.85 14.46
CA LYS A 33 2.28 2.17 13.05
C LYS A 33 1.83 3.58 12.61
N THR A 34 0.51 3.80 12.61
CA THR A 34 -0.11 5.05 12.18
C THR A 34 0.31 6.24 13.04
N ARG A 35 0.54 6.00 14.35
CA ARG A 35 1.02 7.03 15.27
C ARG A 35 2.44 7.46 14.93
N VAL A 36 3.34 6.51 14.65
CA VAL A 36 4.71 6.81 14.23
C VAL A 36 4.71 7.57 12.90
N LEU A 37 3.96 7.13 11.90
CA LEU A 37 3.86 7.82 10.60
C LEU A 37 3.35 9.26 10.74
N THR A 38 2.23 9.47 11.43
CA THR A 38 1.66 10.82 11.62
C THR A 38 2.56 11.72 12.46
N THR A 39 3.17 11.19 13.52
CA THR A 39 4.09 11.96 14.36
C THR A 39 5.38 12.29 13.61
N ARG A 40 5.89 11.40 12.75
CA ARG A 40 7.04 11.67 11.88
C ARG A 40 6.76 12.82 10.92
N ILE A 41 5.60 12.80 10.24
CA ILE A 41 5.18 13.91 9.37
C ILE A 41 5.10 15.21 10.15
N ALA A 42 4.46 15.20 11.32
CA ALA A 42 4.33 16.40 12.15
C ALA A 42 5.68 16.92 12.65
N TRP A 43 6.57 16.03 13.05
CA TRP A 43 7.93 16.36 13.47
C TRP A 43 8.73 17.02 12.35
N LEU A 44 8.72 16.45 11.15
CA LEU A 44 9.43 16.99 9.98
C LEU A 44 8.96 18.41 9.62
N VAL A 45 7.65 18.65 9.68
CA VAL A 45 7.08 19.98 9.40
C VAL A 45 7.39 20.97 10.53
N GLN A 46 7.17 20.58 11.79
CA GLN A 46 7.33 21.48 12.94
C GLN A 46 8.79 21.90 13.14
N THR A 47 9.74 21.02 12.85
CA THR A 47 11.17 21.31 12.95
C THR A 47 11.75 22.01 11.72
N GLY A 48 10.92 22.31 10.70
CA GLY A 48 11.34 23.02 9.50
C GLY A 48 12.19 22.19 8.53
N GLN A 49 12.24 20.86 8.69
CA GLN A 49 12.97 19.97 7.78
C GLN A 49 12.31 19.89 6.40
N VAL A 50 10.98 20.04 6.34
CA VAL A 50 10.23 20.05 5.08
C VAL A 50 8.95 20.87 5.20
N THR A 51 8.51 21.47 4.09
CA THR A 51 7.18 22.07 4.00
C THR A 51 6.11 20.98 3.82
N PRO A 52 4.83 21.23 4.16
CA PRO A 52 3.75 20.25 3.95
C PRO A 52 3.64 19.75 2.50
N GLN A 53 4.03 20.58 1.52
CA GLN A 53 4.03 20.26 0.10
C GLN A 53 5.13 19.29 -0.32
N GLY A 54 6.20 19.19 0.47
CA GLY A 54 7.33 18.29 0.23
C GLY A 54 7.19 16.90 0.84
N ILE A 55 6.00 16.58 1.37
CA ILE A 55 5.65 15.27 1.92
C ILE A 55 4.73 14.54 0.95
N LEU A 56 5.08 13.30 0.65
CA LEU A 56 4.22 12.30 0.03
C LEU A 56 3.97 11.19 1.05
N ALA A 57 2.73 10.95 1.47
CA ALA A 57 2.39 9.83 2.35
C ALA A 57 1.39 8.90 1.67
N VAL A 58 1.72 7.61 1.64
CA VAL A 58 0.99 6.61 0.86
C VAL A 58 0.46 5.53 1.79
N THR A 59 -0.79 5.12 1.57
CA THR A 59 -1.46 4.01 2.28
C THR A 59 -2.32 3.19 1.31
N PHE A 60 -2.97 2.12 1.77
CA PHE A 60 -3.77 1.23 0.93
C PHE A 60 -5.25 1.60 0.89
N THR A 61 -5.77 2.29 1.92
CA THR A 61 -7.21 2.58 2.02
C THR A 61 -7.49 4.07 2.13
N ASN A 62 -8.62 4.49 1.53
CA ASN A 62 -9.11 5.85 1.69
C ASN A 62 -9.44 6.18 3.16
N LYS A 63 -9.82 5.17 3.96
CA LYS A 63 -10.06 5.31 5.40
C LYS A 63 -8.77 5.68 6.12
N ALA A 64 -7.68 4.95 5.90
CA ALA A 64 -6.38 5.22 6.50
C ALA A 64 -5.85 6.61 6.10
N ALA A 65 -6.00 7.01 4.84
CA ALA A 65 -5.58 8.34 4.38
C ALA A 65 -6.36 9.46 5.10
N LYS A 66 -7.68 9.32 5.22
CA LYS A 66 -8.53 10.27 5.95
C LYS A 66 -8.18 10.33 7.43
N GLU A 67 -7.93 9.19 8.06
CA GLU A 67 -7.52 9.13 9.46
C GLU A 67 -6.16 9.80 9.68
N MET A 68 -5.18 9.55 8.79
CA MET A 68 -3.87 10.19 8.83
C MET A 68 -3.99 11.72 8.73
N LEU A 69 -4.80 12.22 7.79
CA LEU A 69 -5.08 13.65 7.65
C LEU A 69 -5.75 14.26 8.89
N ALA A 70 -6.76 13.58 9.45
CA ALA A 70 -7.45 14.04 10.65
C ALA A 70 -6.51 14.15 11.86
N ARG A 71 -5.63 13.16 12.04
CA ARG A 71 -4.59 13.17 13.08
C ARG A 71 -3.62 14.34 12.87
N LEU A 72 -3.15 14.56 11.64
CA LEU A 72 -2.24 15.66 11.33
C LEU A 72 -2.86 17.04 11.56
N SER A 73 -4.13 17.21 11.19
CA SER A 73 -4.88 18.45 11.46
C SER A 73 -5.03 18.74 12.95
N ALA A 74 -5.09 17.72 13.80
CA ALA A 74 -5.12 17.89 15.25
C ALA A 74 -3.72 18.19 15.84
N MET A 75 -2.65 17.73 15.18
CA MET A 75 -1.27 17.88 15.67
C MET A 75 -0.59 19.18 15.24
N LEU A 76 -1.00 19.75 14.11
CA LEU A 76 -0.36 20.92 13.50
C LEU A 76 -1.39 22.01 13.17
N PRO A 77 -1.10 23.29 13.45
CA PRO A 77 -1.95 24.41 13.04
C PRO A 77 -1.76 24.76 11.56
N ILE A 78 -1.88 23.78 10.67
CA ILE A 78 -1.71 23.95 9.21
C ILE A 78 -2.94 23.47 8.46
N ASN A 79 -3.14 24.03 7.27
CA ASN A 79 -4.11 23.48 6.34
C ASN A 79 -3.54 22.20 5.70
N THR A 80 -4.08 21.05 6.10
CA THR A 80 -3.71 19.74 5.53
C THR A 80 -4.33 19.52 4.14
N ARG A 81 -5.27 20.37 3.72
CA ARG A 81 -5.89 20.31 2.39
C ARG A 81 -4.83 20.53 1.32
N GLY A 82 -4.72 19.58 0.40
CA GLY A 82 -3.77 19.64 -0.71
C GLY A 82 -2.41 19.01 -0.41
N MET A 83 -2.15 18.54 0.81
CA MET A 83 -1.04 17.62 1.06
C MET A 83 -1.16 16.37 0.19
N TRP A 84 -0.03 15.75 -0.15
CA TRP A 84 -0.01 14.51 -0.94
C TRP A 84 -0.10 13.30 -0.02
N ILE A 85 -1.25 13.16 0.64
CA ILE A 85 -1.56 12.04 1.54
C ILE A 85 -2.75 11.29 0.96
N GLY A 86 -2.58 10.02 0.62
CA GLY A 86 -3.62 9.27 -0.07
C GLY A 86 -3.27 7.81 -0.36
N THR A 87 -4.12 7.15 -1.13
CA THR A 87 -3.79 5.82 -1.67
C THR A 87 -2.87 5.93 -2.87
N PHE A 88 -2.12 4.87 -3.20
CA PHE A 88 -1.30 4.80 -4.42
C PHE A 88 -2.10 5.30 -5.64
N HIS A 89 -3.25 4.68 -5.91
CA HIS A 89 -4.12 5.01 -7.04
C HIS A 89 -4.70 6.43 -6.95
N GLY A 90 -5.09 6.90 -5.75
CA GLY A 90 -5.59 8.26 -5.57
C GLY A 90 -4.54 9.32 -5.89
N LEU A 91 -3.29 9.09 -5.49
CA LEU A 91 -2.16 9.98 -5.75
C LEU A 91 -1.72 9.92 -7.22
N CYS A 92 -1.70 8.73 -7.83
CA CYS A 92 -1.49 8.56 -9.27
C CYS A 92 -2.55 9.27 -10.11
N ASN A 93 -3.84 9.09 -9.78
CA ASN A 93 -4.92 9.83 -10.44
C ASN A 93 -4.72 11.35 -10.31
N ARG A 94 -4.37 11.85 -9.12
CA ARG A 94 -4.07 13.28 -8.93
C ARG A 94 -2.93 13.76 -9.83
N LEU A 95 -1.86 12.96 -9.99
CA LEU A 95 -0.73 13.27 -10.86
C LEU A 95 -1.15 13.25 -12.34
N LEU A 96 -1.84 12.21 -12.80
CA LEU A 96 -2.32 12.08 -14.17
C LEU A 96 -3.30 13.19 -14.56
N ARG A 97 -4.15 13.65 -13.63
CA ARG A 97 -5.04 14.80 -13.87
C ARG A 97 -4.26 16.09 -14.09
N ALA A 98 -3.18 16.28 -13.34
CA ALA A 98 -2.33 17.47 -13.47
C ALA A 98 -1.51 17.45 -14.78
N HIS A 99 -1.11 16.26 -15.24
CA HIS A 99 -0.20 16.05 -16.38
C HIS A 99 -0.85 15.20 -17.48
N TYR A 100 -2.14 15.46 -17.75
CA TYR A 100 -2.94 14.61 -18.64
C TYR A 100 -2.38 14.61 -20.07
N ARG A 101 -1.81 15.73 -20.53
CA ARG A 101 -1.24 15.88 -21.88
C ARG A 101 0.01 15.03 -22.03
N GLU A 102 0.92 15.12 -21.07
CA GLU A 102 2.16 14.35 -21.00
C GLU A 102 1.87 12.86 -20.83
N ALA A 103 0.79 12.52 -20.11
CA ALA A 103 0.31 11.15 -19.96
C ALA A 103 -0.38 10.58 -21.22
N GLY A 104 -0.62 11.40 -22.25
CA GLY A 104 -1.36 10.98 -23.45
C GLY A 104 -2.83 10.66 -23.17
N LEU A 105 -3.43 11.29 -22.15
CA LEU A 105 -4.82 11.09 -21.74
C LEU A 105 -5.67 12.33 -22.07
N PRO A 106 -6.98 12.19 -22.29
CA PRO A 106 -7.89 13.34 -22.30
C PRO A 106 -7.96 13.99 -20.91
N GLN A 107 -8.18 15.30 -20.83
CA GLN A 107 -8.24 16.02 -19.56
C GLN A 107 -9.25 15.42 -18.56
N LEU A 108 -10.41 15.02 -19.09
CA LEU A 108 -11.52 14.44 -18.35
C LEU A 108 -11.63 12.93 -18.58
N PHE A 109 -10.49 12.21 -18.73
CA PHE A 109 -10.50 10.75 -18.89
C PHE A 109 -11.36 10.08 -17.81
N GLN A 110 -12.15 9.06 -18.16
CA GLN A 110 -12.99 8.37 -17.20
C GLN A 110 -12.24 7.19 -16.57
N ILE A 111 -12.52 6.90 -15.30
CA ILE A 111 -11.94 5.75 -14.61
C ILE A 111 -12.99 4.64 -14.59
N LEU A 112 -12.67 3.50 -15.18
CA LEU A 112 -13.53 2.33 -15.17
C LEU A 112 -13.42 1.63 -13.82
N ASP A 113 -14.56 1.31 -13.21
CA ASP A 113 -14.60 0.35 -12.12
C ASP A 113 -14.47 -1.10 -12.63
N SER A 114 -14.48 -2.07 -11.72
CA SER A 114 -14.34 -3.48 -12.11
C SER A 114 -15.52 -4.00 -12.96
N ALA A 115 -16.73 -3.50 -12.77
CA ALA A 115 -17.90 -3.92 -13.55
C ALA A 115 -17.89 -3.28 -14.95
N ASP A 116 -17.47 -2.03 -15.05
CA ASP A 116 -17.30 -1.30 -16.30
C ASP A 116 -16.19 -1.90 -17.15
N GLN A 117 -15.05 -2.22 -16.54
CA GLN A 117 -13.95 -2.92 -17.22
C GLN A 117 -14.41 -4.28 -17.74
N LEU A 118 -15.13 -5.07 -16.93
CA LEU A 118 -15.66 -6.37 -17.35
C LEU A 118 -16.62 -6.21 -18.53
N SER A 119 -17.45 -5.17 -18.51
CA SER A 119 -18.39 -4.86 -19.60
C SER A 119 -17.65 -4.44 -20.87
N ALA A 120 -16.58 -3.66 -20.76
CA ALA A 120 -15.73 -3.30 -21.89
C ALA A 120 -15.07 -4.54 -22.52
N ILE A 121 -14.54 -5.45 -21.70
CA ILE A 121 -13.93 -6.71 -22.16
C ILE A 121 -14.97 -7.58 -22.86
N LYS A 122 -16.19 -7.73 -22.34
CA LYS A 122 -17.26 -8.48 -23.02
C LYS A 122 -17.59 -7.92 -24.41
N ARG A 123 -17.68 -6.59 -24.53
CA ARG A 123 -17.90 -5.92 -25.83
C ARG A 123 -16.75 -6.17 -26.78
N LEU A 124 -15.50 -6.09 -26.30
CA LEU A 124 -14.31 -6.37 -27.09
C LEU A 124 -14.33 -7.80 -27.65
N LEU A 125 -14.56 -8.81 -26.81
CA LEU A 125 -14.60 -10.22 -27.22
C LEU A 125 -15.68 -10.46 -28.27
N LYS A 126 -16.88 -9.89 -28.07
CA LYS A 126 -17.97 -9.95 -29.05
C LYS A 126 -17.57 -9.33 -30.39
N ASN A 127 -16.95 -8.15 -30.38
CA ASN A 127 -16.55 -7.45 -31.61
C ASN A 127 -15.46 -8.19 -32.38
N LEU A 128 -14.57 -8.90 -31.68
CA LEU A 128 -13.49 -9.69 -32.26
C LEU A 128 -13.91 -11.13 -32.59
N ASN A 129 -15.18 -11.49 -32.41
CA ASN A 129 -15.72 -12.85 -32.56
C ASN A 129 -14.89 -13.90 -31.79
N VAL A 130 -14.53 -13.59 -30.55
CA VAL A 130 -13.78 -14.48 -29.66
C VAL A 130 -14.76 -15.32 -28.84
N ASP A 131 -14.50 -16.62 -28.79
CA ASP A 131 -15.19 -17.58 -27.94
C ASP A 131 -14.99 -17.26 -26.45
N ASP A 132 -16.07 -16.93 -25.75
CA ASP A 132 -16.09 -16.56 -24.34
C ASP A 132 -16.14 -17.76 -23.38
N GLU A 133 -16.39 -18.98 -23.87
CA GLU A 133 -16.14 -20.21 -23.12
C GLU A 133 -14.64 -20.50 -23.07
N LYS A 134 -13.94 -20.31 -24.19
CA LYS A 134 -12.48 -20.48 -24.26
C LYS A 134 -11.74 -19.35 -23.55
N PHE A 135 -12.22 -18.11 -23.65
CA PHE A 135 -11.61 -16.95 -22.98
C PHE A 135 -12.62 -16.24 -22.08
N PRO A 136 -12.91 -16.78 -20.88
CA PRO A 136 -13.87 -16.18 -19.96
C PRO A 136 -13.52 -14.71 -19.65
N PRO A 137 -14.46 -13.76 -19.82
CA PRO A 137 -14.18 -12.33 -19.67
C PRO A 137 -13.60 -11.96 -18.31
N ARG A 138 -14.01 -12.64 -17.23
CA ARG A 138 -13.47 -12.42 -15.88
C ARG A 138 -12.02 -12.87 -15.74
N GLU A 139 -11.64 -13.98 -16.36
CA GLU A 139 -10.26 -14.48 -16.33
C GLU A 139 -9.33 -13.62 -17.20
N LEU A 140 -9.85 -13.09 -18.31
CA LEU A 140 -9.13 -12.10 -19.11
C LEU A 140 -8.97 -10.78 -18.37
N GLN A 141 -10.00 -10.31 -17.66
CA GLN A 141 -9.89 -9.14 -16.79
C GLN A 141 -8.81 -9.32 -15.72
N HIS A 142 -8.83 -10.47 -15.04
CA HIS A 142 -7.82 -10.79 -14.03
C HIS A 142 -6.41 -10.84 -14.62
N PHE A 143 -6.25 -11.41 -15.82
CA PHE A 143 -4.99 -11.41 -16.57
C PHE A 143 -4.47 -10.00 -16.82
N ILE A 144 -5.31 -9.16 -17.43
CA ILE A 144 -4.94 -7.79 -17.80
C ILE A 144 -4.52 -7.01 -16.55
N ASN A 145 -5.32 -7.09 -15.49
CA ASN A 145 -5.01 -6.42 -14.23
C ASN A 145 -3.70 -6.93 -13.62
N GLY A 146 -3.47 -8.24 -13.60
CA GLY A 146 -2.23 -8.83 -13.11
C GLY A 146 -1.00 -8.39 -13.92
N GLN A 147 -1.10 -8.33 -15.26
CA GLN A 147 -0.01 -7.82 -16.10
C GLN A 147 0.28 -6.33 -15.82
N LYS A 148 -0.77 -5.51 -15.69
CA LYS A 148 -0.61 -4.09 -15.36
C LYS A 148 0.02 -3.89 -13.98
N GLU A 149 -0.43 -4.63 -12.97
CA GLU A 149 0.11 -4.58 -11.61
C GLU A 149 1.56 -5.09 -11.52
N ALA A 150 1.97 -5.98 -12.43
CA ALA A 150 3.35 -6.41 -12.59
C ALA A 150 4.23 -5.38 -13.35
N GLY A 151 3.61 -4.36 -13.94
CA GLY A 151 4.30 -3.34 -14.74
C GLY A 151 4.49 -3.72 -16.22
N SER A 152 3.77 -4.72 -16.71
CA SER A 152 3.95 -5.29 -18.05
C SER A 152 2.88 -4.82 -19.02
N ARG A 153 3.30 -4.11 -20.07
CA ARG A 153 2.50 -3.85 -21.28
C ARG A 153 2.43 -5.10 -22.16
N PRO A 154 1.46 -5.22 -23.09
CA PRO A 154 1.29 -6.42 -23.91
C PRO A 154 2.58 -6.90 -24.60
N HIS A 155 3.37 -5.98 -25.15
CA HIS A 155 4.63 -6.29 -25.84
C HIS A 155 5.75 -6.85 -24.94
N ALA A 156 5.63 -6.69 -23.62
CA ALA A 156 6.60 -7.17 -22.63
C ALA A 156 6.16 -8.48 -21.96
N VAL A 157 4.94 -8.95 -22.23
CA VAL A 157 4.43 -10.20 -21.64
C VAL A 157 5.03 -11.39 -22.38
N GLN A 158 5.72 -12.27 -21.64
CA GLN A 158 6.25 -13.51 -22.19
C GLN A 158 5.11 -14.54 -22.35
N ALA A 159 4.90 -15.01 -23.58
CA ALA A 159 3.86 -15.97 -23.91
C ALA A 159 4.47 -17.17 -24.66
N TRP A 160 4.49 -18.33 -23.99
CA TRP A 160 5.13 -19.54 -24.51
C TRP A 160 4.13 -20.42 -25.28
N ASP A 161 2.87 -20.44 -24.84
CA ASP A 161 1.77 -21.20 -25.43
C ASP A 161 0.77 -20.31 -26.20
N ASP A 162 0.00 -20.92 -27.11
CA ASP A 162 -0.96 -20.22 -27.97
C ASP A 162 -2.11 -19.55 -27.18
N PHE A 163 -2.51 -20.14 -26.05
CA PHE A 163 -3.57 -19.59 -25.22
C PHE A 163 -3.13 -18.28 -24.56
N THR A 164 -1.92 -18.23 -24.01
CA THR A 164 -1.33 -17.01 -23.46
C THR A 164 -1.07 -15.97 -24.54
N ARG A 165 -0.55 -16.37 -25.72
CA ARG A 165 -0.36 -15.43 -26.85
C ARG A 165 -1.68 -14.76 -27.23
N ARG A 166 -2.75 -15.53 -27.32
CA ARG A 166 -4.08 -14.97 -27.60
C ARG A 166 -4.55 -14.01 -26.50
N ARG A 167 -4.32 -14.29 -25.21
CA ARG A 167 -4.63 -13.34 -24.12
C ARG A 167 -3.84 -12.04 -24.23
N VAL A 168 -2.57 -12.11 -24.66
CA VAL A 168 -1.73 -10.92 -24.89
C VAL A 168 -2.25 -10.07 -26.05
N GLU A 169 -2.66 -10.70 -27.15
CA GLU A 169 -3.32 -9.99 -28.26
C GLU A 169 -4.60 -9.29 -27.80
N LEU A 170 -5.45 -9.98 -27.04
CA LEU A 170 -6.69 -9.41 -26.50
C LEU A 170 -6.42 -8.27 -25.51
N TYR A 171 -5.35 -8.38 -24.72
CA TYR A 171 -4.89 -7.28 -23.87
C TYR A 171 -4.46 -6.06 -24.72
N ALA A 172 -3.71 -6.26 -25.80
CA ALA A 172 -3.34 -5.16 -26.70
C ALA A 172 -4.55 -4.46 -27.34
N GLU A 173 -5.54 -5.23 -27.79
CA GLU A 173 -6.77 -4.68 -28.35
C GLU A 173 -7.61 -3.93 -27.31
N TYR A 174 -7.70 -4.46 -26.09
CA TYR A 174 -8.36 -3.79 -24.96
C TYR A 174 -7.69 -2.43 -24.65
N GLU A 175 -6.35 -2.38 -24.61
CA GLU A 175 -5.61 -1.14 -24.38
C GLU A 175 -5.84 -0.11 -25.49
N ALA A 176 -5.81 -0.56 -26.75
CA ALA A 176 -6.08 0.29 -27.89
C ALA A 176 -7.51 0.85 -27.85
N GLN A 177 -8.49 0.05 -27.43
CA GLN A 177 -9.85 0.50 -27.21
C GLN A 177 -9.94 1.55 -26.08
N CYS A 178 -9.33 1.29 -24.92
CA CYS A 178 -9.31 2.24 -23.81
C CYS A 178 -8.70 3.58 -24.20
N GLN A 179 -7.60 3.55 -24.97
CA GLN A 179 -6.94 4.76 -25.48
C GLN A 179 -7.85 5.55 -26.43
N ARG A 180 -8.56 4.89 -27.35
CA ARG A 180 -9.51 5.56 -28.26
C ARG A 180 -10.70 6.17 -27.52
N GLU A 181 -11.22 5.47 -26.51
CA GLU A 181 -12.36 5.91 -25.71
C GLU A 181 -11.98 6.94 -24.64
N GLY A 182 -10.68 7.14 -24.38
CA GLY A 182 -10.22 8.08 -23.37
C GLY A 182 -10.52 7.61 -21.93
N VAL A 183 -10.51 6.31 -21.71
CA VAL A 183 -10.81 5.68 -20.42
C VAL A 183 -9.59 4.98 -19.85
N VAL A 184 -9.53 4.86 -18.54
CA VAL A 184 -8.47 4.14 -17.82
C VAL A 184 -9.10 3.22 -16.79
N ASP A 185 -8.64 1.98 -16.68
CA ASP A 185 -9.02 1.13 -15.55
C ASP A 185 -8.17 1.44 -14.32
N PHE A 186 -8.50 0.79 -13.20
CA PHE A 186 -7.85 1.08 -11.94
C PHE A 186 -6.33 0.78 -11.94
N PRO A 187 -5.84 -0.39 -12.40
CA PRO A 187 -4.39 -0.63 -12.48
C PRO A 187 -3.65 0.31 -13.43
N GLU A 188 -4.32 0.79 -14.49
CA GLU A 188 -3.75 1.74 -15.45
C GLU A 188 -3.26 3.03 -14.78
N LEU A 189 -3.94 3.48 -13.72
CA LEU A 189 -3.57 4.71 -13.01
C LEU A 189 -2.10 4.67 -12.55
N LEU A 190 -1.68 3.54 -11.97
CA LEU A 190 -0.32 3.40 -11.49
C LEU A 190 0.65 3.14 -12.64
N LEU A 191 0.32 2.25 -13.58
CA LEU A 191 1.21 1.91 -14.70
C LEU A 191 1.51 3.13 -15.58
N ARG A 192 0.48 3.88 -15.96
CA ARG A 192 0.62 5.12 -16.74
C ARG A 192 1.44 6.16 -15.98
N THR A 193 1.23 6.31 -14.67
CA THR A 193 2.00 7.24 -13.83
C THR A 193 3.48 6.85 -13.78
N TYR A 194 3.78 5.56 -13.60
CA TYR A 194 5.14 5.04 -13.62
C TYR A 194 5.83 5.33 -14.95
N GLU A 195 5.21 4.95 -16.08
CA GLU A 195 5.76 5.17 -17.42
C GLU A 195 5.96 6.66 -17.73
N LEU A 196 5.02 7.51 -17.31
CA LEU A 196 5.13 8.97 -17.48
C LEU A 196 6.39 9.50 -16.81
N LEU A 197 6.62 9.15 -15.53
CA LEU A 197 7.80 9.61 -14.80
C LEU A 197 9.09 8.92 -15.27
N GLU A 198 9.00 7.70 -15.76
CA GLU A 198 10.16 6.97 -16.30
C GLU A 198 10.66 7.66 -17.58
N ARG A 199 9.75 8.02 -18.49
CA ARG A 199 10.05 8.59 -19.81
C ARG A 199 10.24 10.11 -19.80
N ASN A 200 9.62 10.82 -18.86
CA ASN A 200 9.71 12.28 -18.76
C ASN A 200 10.62 12.68 -17.57
N GLU A 201 11.93 12.73 -17.82
CA GLU A 201 12.91 13.10 -16.79
C GLU A 201 12.66 14.47 -16.16
N PRO A 202 12.38 15.57 -16.92
CA PRO A 202 12.10 16.87 -16.30
C PRO A 202 10.95 16.82 -15.30
N LEU A 203 9.85 16.12 -15.65
CA LEU A 203 8.71 15.95 -14.75
C LEU A 203 9.06 15.10 -13.53
N ARG A 204 9.83 14.02 -13.73
CA ARG A 204 10.34 13.20 -12.63
C ARG A 204 11.20 14.03 -11.67
N ARG A 205 12.16 14.80 -12.17
CA ARG A 205 13.04 15.67 -11.37
C ARG A 205 12.23 16.72 -10.60
N HIS A 206 11.17 17.27 -11.19
CA HIS A 206 10.23 18.15 -10.49
C HIS A 206 9.60 17.47 -9.27
N TYR A 207 9.10 16.23 -9.40
CA TYR A 207 8.50 15.52 -8.28
C TYR A 207 9.52 14.98 -7.26
N GLN A 208 10.69 14.55 -7.70
CA GLN A 208 11.80 14.15 -6.81
C GLN A 208 12.30 15.33 -5.97
N SER A 209 12.47 16.52 -6.57
CA SER A 209 12.86 17.72 -5.83
C SER A 209 11.76 18.22 -4.90
N ARG A 210 10.50 18.11 -5.32
CA ARG A 210 9.34 18.47 -4.51
C ARG A 210 9.24 17.56 -3.29
N PHE A 211 9.14 16.26 -3.49
CA PHE A 211 8.93 15.31 -2.40
C PHE A 211 10.26 14.97 -1.75
N ARG A 212 10.60 15.67 -0.67
CA ARG A 212 11.81 15.41 0.11
C ARG A 212 11.66 14.21 1.04
N HIS A 213 10.42 13.93 1.47
CA HIS A 213 10.10 12.79 2.32
C HIS A 213 8.90 12.03 1.76
N ILE A 214 9.09 10.73 1.58
CA ILE A 214 8.05 9.79 1.17
C ILE A 214 7.84 8.82 2.31
N LEU A 215 6.63 8.75 2.83
CA LEU A 215 6.24 7.85 3.90
C LEU A 215 5.26 6.81 3.36
N VAL A 216 5.49 5.54 3.67
CA VAL A 216 4.66 4.45 3.15
C VAL A 216 4.14 3.61 4.31
N ASP A 217 2.82 3.49 4.39
CA ASP A 217 2.12 2.63 5.32
C ASP A 217 1.82 1.25 4.70
N GLU A 218 1.70 0.23 5.54
CA GLU A 218 1.47 -1.17 5.15
C GLU A 218 2.39 -1.65 4.01
N PHE A 219 3.70 -1.35 4.14
CA PHE A 219 4.67 -1.60 3.08
C PHE A 219 4.78 -3.08 2.65
N GLN A 220 4.42 -4.02 3.53
CA GLN A 220 4.37 -5.45 3.23
C GLN A 220 3.35 -5.83 2.15
N ASP A 221 2.36 -4.96 1.90
CA ASP A 221 1.27 -5.21 0.95
C ASP A 221 1.57 -4.62 -0.43
N THR A 222 2.77 -4.06 -0.61
CA THR A 222 3.15 -3.46 -1.89
C THR A 222 3.39 -4.52 -2.96
N ASN A 223 2.90 -4.26 -4.17
CA ASN A 223 3.26 -5.03 -5.36
C ASN A 223 4.51 -4.46 -6.03
N ARG A 224 5.06 -5.18 -7.01
CA ARG A 224 6.26 -4.80 -7.75
C ARG A 224 6.17 -3.41 -8.36
N LEU A 225 5.07 -3.07 -9.03
CA LEU A 225 4.94 -1.77 -9.70
C LEU A 225 4.86 -0.60 -8.69
N GLN A 226 4.18 -0.78 -7.56
CA GLN A 226 4.15 0.20 -6.47
C GLN A 226 5.56 0.45 -5.93
N TYR A 227 6.33 -0.62 -5.73
CA TYR A 227 7.72 -0.51 -5.29
C TYR A 227 8.60 0.20 -6.33
N LEU A 228 8.46 -0.12 -7.63
CA LEU A 228 9.16 0.57 -8.71
C LEU A 228 8.83 2.07 -8.78
N TRP A 229 7.56 2.44 -8.58
CA TRP A 229 7.14 3.84 -8.54
C TRP A 229 7.77 4.60 -7.37
N LEU A 230 7.83 3.99 -6.18
CA LEU A 230 8.52 4.56 -5.01
C LEU A 230 10.03 4.72 -5.29
N LYS A 231 10.68 3.72 -5.88
CA LYS A 231 12.10 3.78 -6.26
C LYS A 231 12.39 4.92 -7.22
N LEU A 232 11.51 5.11 -8.20
CA LEU A 232 11.63 6.16 -9.20
C LEU A 232 11.60 7.56 -8.56
N LEU A 233 10.73 7.76 -7.56
CA LEU A 233 10.63 9.03 -6.82
C LEU A 233 11.75 9.22 -5.78
N ALA A 234 12.30 8.13 -5.23
CA ALA A 234 13.42 8.20 -4.29
C ALA A 234 14.78 8.41 -4.97
N SER A 235 14.84 8.40 -6.31
CA SER A 235 16.07 8.54 -7.11
C SER A 235 17.19 7.58 -6.68
N LYS A 236 16.84 6.39 -6.15
CA LYS A 236 17.80 5.41 -5.60
C LYS A 236 18.82 5.99 -4.59
N GLY A 237 18.48 7.08 -3.89
CA GLY A 237 19.39 7.71 -2.94
C GLY A 237 20.54 8.52 -3.55
N GLU A 238 20.50 8.81 -4.86
CA GLU A 238 21.40 9.78 -5.48
C GLU A 238 21.09 11.23 -5.03
N ASP A 239 22.06 12.13 -5.16
CA ASP A 239 21.94 13.54 -4.76
C ASP A 239 20.66 14.17 -5.30
N GLY A 240 19.78 14.57 -4.37
CA GLY A 240 18.49 15.21 -4.68
C GLY A 240 17.25 14.32 -4.56
N GLY A 241 17.39 13.01 -4.32
CA GLY A 241 16.27 12.08 -4.10
C GLY A 241 15.52 12.25 -2.76
N ALA A 242 14.32 11.67 -2.69
CA ALA A 242 13.49 11.66 -1.48
C ALA A 242 13.94 10.60 -0.47
N SER A 243 13.90 10.92 0.83
CA SER A 243 14.04 9.91 1.87
C SER A 243 12.78 9.04 1.96
N LEU A 244 12.94 7.71 1.89
CA LEU A 244 11.86 6.74 2.04
C LEU A 244 11.74 6.29 3.50
N PHE A 245 10.57 6.45 4.10
CA PHE A 245 10.25 5.96 5.44
C PHE A 245 9.11 4.95 5.32
N CYS A 246 9.47 3.66 5.29
CA CYS A 246 8.53 2.57 5.06
C CYS A 246 8.17 1.90 6.38
N VAL A 247 6.88 1.81 6.69
CA VAL A 247 6.35 1.11 7.86
C VAL A 247 5.59 -0.10 7.40
N GLY A 248 5.89 -1.27 7.98
CA GLY A 248 5.21 -2.50 7.60
C GLY A 248 5.35 -3.60 8.63
N ASP A 249 4.60 -4.67 8.41
CA ASP A 249 4.61 -5.87 9.21
C ASP A 249 4.60 -7.09 8.28
N ASP A 250 5.73 -7.77 8.14
CA ASP A 250 5.87 -8.96 7.30
C ASP A 250 4.96 -10.12 7.73
N ASP A 251 4.59 -10.19 9.00
CA ASP A 251 3.68 -11.20 9.56
C ASP A 251 2.21 -10.91 9.21
N GLN A 252 1.88 -9.72 8.69
CA GLN A 252 0.53 -9.31 8.30
C GLN A 252 0.30 -9.26 6.79
N SER A 253 1.26 -9.70 5.97
CA SER A 253 1.07 -9.71 4.51
C SER A 253 0.10 -10.80 4.07
N ILE A 254 -1.17 -10.41 3.89
CA ILE A 254 -2.27 -11.32 3.48
C ILE A 254 -2.70 -11.11 2.02
N TYR A 255 -2.14 -10.11 1.32
CA TYR A 255 -2.56 -9.74 -0.04
C TYR A 255 -1.70 -10.35 -1.16
N ARG A 256 -1.00 -11.47 -0.91
CA ARG A 256 -0.21 -12.16 -1.95
C ARG A 256 -1.02 -12.49 -3.20
N PHE A 257 -2.29 -12.87 -3.04
CA PHE A 257 -3.22 -13.15 -4.15
C PHE A 257 -3.56 -11.92 -5.02
N ARG A 258 -3.22 -10.71 -4.56
CA ARG A 258 -3.30 -9.44 -5.30
C ARG A 258 -1.92 -8.92 -5.74
N GLY A 259 -0.91 -9.80 -5.76
CA GLY A 259 0.44 -9.47 -6.21
C GLY A 259 1.31 -8.77 -5.16
N ALA A 260 0.89 -8.70 -3.89
CA ALA A 260 1.77 -8.20 -2.82
C ALA A 260 3.01 -9.09 -2.68
N GLU A 261 4.17 -8.46 -2.57
CA GLU A 261 5.47 -9.14 -2.55
C GLU A 261 6.24 -8.76 -1.29
N ILE A 262 6.23 -9.63 -0.28
CA ILE A 262 7.02 -9.45 0.97
C ILE A 262 8.52 -9.24 0.65
N GLY A 263 8.99 -9.79 -0.47
CA GLY A 263 10.33 -9.55 -1.01
C GLY A 263 10.69 -8.07 -1.14
N ASN A 264 9.73 -7.19 -1.39
CA ASN A 264 9.95 -5.74 -1.48
C ASN A 264 10.54 -5.15 -0.20
N MET A 265 10.20 -5.68 0.99
CA MET A 265 10.78 -5.19 2.25
C MET A 265 12.27 -5.52 2.34
N ARG A 266 12.65 -6.74 1.97
CA ARG A 266 14.04 -7.21 1.93
C ARG A 266 14.84 -6.51 0.84
N ASP A 267 14.21 -6.32 -0.32
CA ASP A 267 14.81 -5.60 -1.44
C ASP A 267 15.03 -4.13 -1.08
N PHE A 268 14.08 -3.50 -0.38
CA PHE A 268 14.24 -2.14 0.12
C PHE A 268 15.44 -2.01 1.06
N GLU A 269 15.55 -2.89 2.06
CA GLU A 269 16.68 -2.92 2.99
C GLU A 269 18.02 -3.03 2.24
N ARG A 270 18.11 -3.97 1.29
CA ARG A 270 19.31 -4.24 0.50
C ARG A 270 19.66 -3.12 -0.50
N GLU A 271 18.69 -2.68 -1.29
CA GLU A 271 18.91 -1.76 -2.40
C GLU A 271 19.14 -0.32 -1.93
N PHE A 272 18.47 0.11 -0.86
CA PHE A 272 18.64 1.45 -0.28
C PHE A 272 19.65 1.49 0.86
N ARG A 273 20.32 0.37 1.15
CA ARG A 273 21.33 0.23 2.21
C ARG A 273 20.81 0.81 3.52
N VAL A 274 19.61 0.39 3.91
CA VAL A 274 18.96 0.89 5.13
C VAL A 274 19.87 0.58 6.31
N GLU A 275 20.42 1.63 6.92
CA GLU A 275 21.41 1.50 8.00
C GLU A 275 20.79 0.88 9.25
N GLU A 276 19.51 1.17 9.48
CA GLU A 276 18.83 0.75 10.70
C GLU A 276 17.38 0.32 10.45
N VAL A 277 17.08 -0.92 10.84
CA VAL A 277 15.71 -1.46 10.88
C VAL A 277 15.19 -1.35 12.32
N ILE A 278 14.26 -0.43 12.55
CA ILE A 278 13.66 -0.22 13.87
C ILE A 278 12.47 -1.14 14.06
N ARG A 279 12.43 -1.86 15.19
CA ARG A 279 11.35 -2.80 15.51
C ARG A 279 10.43 -2.21 16.57
N LEU A 280 9.14 -2.08 16.24
CA LEU A 280 8.11 -1.68 17.20
C LEU A 280 7.39 -2.93 17.72
N GLU A 281 7.84 -3.40 18.89
CA GLU A 281 7.40 -4.67 19.48
C GLU A 281 6.39 -4.50 20.61
N GLN A 282 6.40 -3.35 21.29
CA GLN A 282 5.43 -3.05 22.34
C GLN A 282 4.04 -2.85 21.73
N ASN A 283 3.09 -3.69 22.11
CA ASN A 283 1.70 -3.66 21.69
C ASN A 283 0.84 -2.92 22.74
N TYR A 284 0.03 -1.97 22.26
CA TYR A 284 -0.86 -1.16 23.11
C TYR A 284 -2.33 -1.61 23.03
N ARG A 285 -2.64 -2.60 22.20
CA ARG A 285 -4.01 -3.05 21.88
C ARG A 285 -4.47 -4.23 22.72
N SER A 286 -3.62 -5.24 22.87
CA SER A 286 -3.95 -6.56 23.40
C SER A 286 -3.21 -6.84 24.72
N HIS A 287 -3.75 -7.79 25.49
CA HIS A 287 -3.16 -8.31 26.74
C HIS A 287 -2.20 -9.48 26.48
N GLY A 288 -1.44 -9.87 27.51
CA GLY A 288 -0.37 -10.86 27.45
C GLY A 288 -0.79 -12.21 26.85
N ASN A 289 -1.89 -12.79 27.32
CA ASN A 289 -2.37 -14.10 26.84
C ASN A 289 -2.68 -14.11 25.32
N ILE A 290 -3.28 -13.03 24.80
CA ILE A 290 -3.56 -12.89 23.36
C ILE A 290 -2.25 -12.82 22.57
N LEU A 291 -1.28 -12.04 23.07
CA LEU A 291 0.02 -11.90 22.40
C LEU A 291 0.85 -13.18 22.47
N ALA A 292 0.80 -13.89 23.59
CA ALA A 292 1.47 -15.17 23.75
C ALA A 292 0.99 -16.18 22.70
N ALA A 293 -0.32 -16.29 22.50
CA ALA A 293 -0.88 -17.15 21.45
C ALA A 293 -0.52 -16.69 20.04
N ALA A 294 -0.62 -15.38 19.75
CA ALA A 294 -0.24 -14.84 18.44
C ALA A 294 1.26 -15.10 18.13
N ASN A 295 2.14 -14.87 19.10
CA ASN A 295 3.57 -15.15 19.00
C ASN A 295 3.84 -16.65 18.82
N ALA A 296 3.14 -17.52 19.56
CA ALA A 296 3.29 -18.96 19.43
C ALA A 296 2.93 -19.44 18.02
N ILE A 297 1.78 -19.00 17.48
CA ILE A 297 1.33 -19.39 16.13
C ILE A 297 2.31 -18.91 15.06
N ILE A 298 2.75 -17.64 15.13
CA ILE A 298 3.59 -17.07 14.07
C ILE A 298 5.01 -17.66 14.02
N THR A 299 5.49 -18.30 15.09
CA THR A 299 6.81 -18.96 15.08
C THR A 299 6.91 -20.14 14.12
N HIS A 300 5.78 -20.72 13.71
CA HIS A 300 5.75 -21.79 12.71
C HIS A 300 6.03 -21.31 11.28
N ASN A 301 6.03 -19.99 11.02
CA ASN A 301 6.32 -19.43 9.72
C ASN A 301 7.84 -19.27 9.49
N SER A 302 8.32 -19.85 8.39
CA SER A 302 9.68 -19.60 7.87
C SER A 302 9.81 -18.21 7.24
N ASN A 303 11.03 -17.71 7.06
CA ASN A 303 11.34 -16.48 6.31
C ASN A 303 10.80 -15.15 6.91
N ARG A 304 10.59 -15.09 8.21
CA ARG A 304 10.24 -13.84 8.92
C ARG A 304 11.44 -12.90 9.02
N LEU A 305 11.19 -11.59 9.05
CA LEU A 305 12.20 -10.54 9.36
C LEU A 305 12.47 -10.42 10.86
N GLY A 306 11.64 -11.08 11.68
CA GLY A 306 11.82 -11.26 13.11
C GLY A 306 11.32 -10.09 13.94
N LYS A 307 10.34 -10.38 14.81
CA LYS A 307 9.86 -9.54 15.91
C LYS A 307 9.06 -10.39 16.91
N ASN A 308 9.09 -10.01 18.18
CA ASN A 308 8.29 -10.64 19.24
C ASN A 308 7.47 -9.59 19.97
N LEU A 309 6.13 -9.72 19.94
CA LEU A 309 5.25 -8.71 20.52
C LEU A 309 5.14 -8.87 22.04
N TRP A 310 5.14 -7.76 22.78
CA TRP A 310 4.96 -7.74 24.23
C TRP A 310 4.04 -6.58 24.67
N THR A 311 3.50 -6.61 25.89
CA THR A 311 2.56 -5.58 26.39
C THR A 311 2.75 -5.31 27.87
N GLU A 312 2.45 -4.08 28.30
CA GLU A 312 2.44 -3.66 29.72
C GLU A 312 1.04 -3.76 30.35
N ARG A 313 0.01 -4.16 29.58
CA ARG A 313 -1.39 -4.20 30.04
C ARG A 313 -1.70 -5.36 31.00
N GLY A 314 -0.70 -6.18 31.33
CA GLY A 314 -0.86 -7.42 32.08
C GLY A 314 -1.35 -8.59 31.22
N GLU A 315 -1.55 -9.74 31.85
CA GLU A 315 -1.88 -11.00 31.16
C GLU A 315 -3.28 -10.99 30.51
N GLY A 316 -4.25 -10.32 31.15
CA GLY A 316 -5.65 -10.36 30.74
C GLY A 316 -6.28 -11.74 30.94
N GLU A 317 -7.45 -11.94 30.35
CA GLU A 317 -8.16 -13.22 30.44
C GLU A 317 -7.49 -14.30 29.58
N PRO A 318 -7.55 -15.58 29.99
CA PRO A 318 -7.14 -16.70 29.14
C PRO A 318 -7.98 -16.78 27.87
N ILE A 319 -7.38 -17.26 26.79
CA ILE A 319 -8.11 -17.53 25.55
C ILE A 319 -9.03 -18.72 25.76
N ARG A 320 -10.32 -18.52 25.46
CA ARG A 320 -11.33 -19.56 25.52
C ARG A 320 -11.43 -20.27 24.16
N VAL A 321 -11.50 -21.59 24.19
CA VAL A 321 -11.73 -22.44 23.00
C VAL A 321 -13.02 -23.20 23.25
N TYR A 322 -13.96 -23.09 22.32
CA TYR A 322 -15.24 -23.80 22.34
C TYR A 322 -15.33 -24.66 21.08
N GLU A 323 -15.63 -25.94 21.27
CA GLU A 323 -15.85 -26.90 20.18
C GLU A 323 -17.35 -27.20 20.12
N ALA A 324 -17.98 -26.84 18.99
CA ALA A 324 -19.40 -27.04 18.76
C ALA A 324 -19.65 -28.31 17.92
N PHE A 325 -20.81 -28.95 18.10
CA PHE A 325 -21.20 -30.11 17.29
C PHE A 325 -21.66 -29.73 15.88
N ALA A 326 -22.26 -28.55 15.72
CA ALA A 326 -22.68 -27.98 14.44
C ALA A 326 -22.41 -26.47 14.35
N ASP A 327 -22.49 -25.93 13.13
CA ASP A 327 -22.34 -24.50 12.83
C ASP A 327 -23.42 -23.63 13.52
N LEU A 328 -24.66 -24.12 13.59
CA LEU A 328 -25.73 -23.45 14.33
C LEU A 328 -25.46 -23.39 15.84
N ASP A 329 -24.82 -24.41 16.41
CA ASP A 329 -24.49 -24.44 17.84
C ASP A 329 -23.38 -23.44 18.16
N GLU A 330 -22.36 -23.31 17.29
CA GLU A 330 -21.33 -22.27 17.39
C GLU A 330 -21.95 -20.86 17.32
N ALA A 331 -22.86 -20.64 16.36
CA ALA A 331 -23.53 -19.36 16.19
C ALA A 331 -24.38 -18.99 17.40
N HIS A 332 -25.13 -19.94 17.95
CA HIS A 332 -25.93 -19.73 19.16
C HIS A 332 -25.05 -19.39 20.36
N TRP A 333 -23.98 -20.17 20.60
CA TRP A 333 -23.03 -19.90 21.68
C TRP A 333 -22.43 -18.48 21.58
N LEU A 334 -22.04 -18.05 20.37
CA LEU A 334 -21.51 -16.70 20.15
C LEU A 334 -22.54 -15.60 20.50
N VAL A 335 -23.82 -15.80 20.14
CA VAL A 335 -24.89 -14.86 20.47
C VAL A 335 -25.12 -14.78 21.98
N GLU A 336 -25.13 -15.93 22.67
CA GLU A 336 -25.30 -15.98 24.12
C GLU A 336 -24.15 -15.26 24.85
N GLU A 337 -22.91 -15.48 24.43
CA GLU A 337 -21.72 -14.80 24.98
C GLU A 337 -21.78 -13.29 24.76
N ILE A 338 -22.16 -12.82 23.57
CA ILE A 338 -22.32 -11.40 23.28
C ILE A 338 -23.43 -10.81 24.17
N GLN A 339 -24.56 -11.51 24.34
CA GLN A 339 -25.65 -11.07 25.21
C GLN A 339 -25.26 -11.04 26.69
N ALA A 340 -24.39 -11.95 27.14
CA ALA A 340 -23.85 -11.92 28.49
C ALA A 340 -22.96 -10.69 28.69
N LEU A 341 -22.01 -10.45 27.78
CA LEU A 341 -21.09 -9.29 27.84
C LEU A 341 -21.75 -7.92 27.70
N ILE A 342 -22.94 -7.83 27.09
CA ILE A 342 -23.73 -6.59 27.03
C ILE A 342 -24.51 -6.33 28.34
N ARG A 343 -24.83 -7.40 29.07
CA ARG A 343 -25.58 -7.31 30.33
C ARG A 343 -24.68 -6.92 31.51
N ASP A 344 -23.40 -7.32 31.45
CA ASP A 344 -22.34 -6.87 32.35
C ASP A 344 -21.88 -5.43 32.03
#